data_AF-A0A7C3Q3I4-F1
#
_entry.id   AF-A0A7C3Q3I4-F1
#
_cell.length_a   1.000
_cell.length_b   1.000
_cell.length_c   1.000
_cell.angle_alpha   90.00
_cell.angle_beta   90.00
_cell.angle_gamma   90.00
#
_symmetry.space_group_name_H-M   'P 1'
#
loop_
_entity.id
_entity.type
_entity.pdbx_description
1 polymer ?
#
loop_
_entity_poly.entity_id
_entity_poly.type
_entity_poly.pdbx_seq_one_letter_code
_entity_poly.pdbx_strand_id
1 'polypeptide(L)'
;MSKGVAIHLWRLGLLFVISGVLAGCIYTNSTQPVSWVSNTRLDVQDLTLEEQEITGKSTTHVLLLLFSWGDAGLEAALQNAKQNAGFEVKEVYDVKTDQKIINILGLYLSRTIIVTAKVAR
;
A
#
# COMPACT_ATOMS: atom_id res chain seq x y z
N MET A 1 -11.62 19.46 40.16
CA MET A 1 -11.64 18.29 39.25
C MET A 1 -10.67 17.25 39.80
N SER A 2 -11.18 16.11 40.25
CA SER A 2 -10.49 15.19 41.19
C SER A 2 -9.35 14.41 40.53
N LYS A 3 -8.14 14.47 41.12
CA LYS A 3 -6.93 13.74 40.70
C LYS A 3 -7.17 12.22 40.56
N GLY A 4 -8.14 11.66 41.29
CA GLY A 4 -8.47 10.24 41.25
C GLY A 4 -9.09 9.75 39.92
N VAL A 5 -9.82 10.62 39.21
CA VAL A 5 -10.43 10.29 37.91
C VAL A 5 -9.38 10.23 36.80
N ALA A 6 -8.41 11.16 36.83
CA ALA A 6 -7.29 11.19 35.90
C ALA A 6 -6.39 9.95 36.03
N ILE A 7 -6.15 9.48 37.27
CA ILE A 7 -5.35 8.28 37.54
C ILE A 7 -6.07 7.02 37.05
N HIS A 8 -7.39 6.92 37.21
CA HIS A 8 -8.17 5.79 36.70
C HIS A 8 -8.21 5.74 35.17
N LEU A 9 -8.42 6.89 34.51
CA LEU A 9 -8.40 7.01 33.05
C LEU A 9 -7.04 6.62 32.46
N TRP A 10 -5.94 7.02 33.10
CA TRP A 10 -4.59 6.66 32.66
C TRP A 10 -4.30 5.16 32.76
N ARG A 11 -4.74 4.51 33.84
CA ARG A 11 -4.58 3.06 34.04
C ARG A 11 -5.41 2.24 33.05
N LEU A 12 -6.62 2.68 32.75
CA LEU A 12 -7.47 2.04 31.73
C LEU A 12 -6.90 2.19 30.32
N GLY A 13 -6.37 3.36 29.98
CA GLY A 13 -5.68 3.57 28.70
C GLY A 13 -4.46 2.67 28.54
N LEU A 14 -3.65 2.51 29.60
CA LEU A 14 -2.49 1.62 29.59
C LEU A 14 -2.89 0.15 29.36
N LEU A 15 -3.95 -0.32 30.04
CA LEU A 15 -4.45 -1.69 29.89
C LEU A 15 -4.98 -1.97 28.48
N PHE A 16 -5.63 -0.98 27.85
CA PHE A 16 -6.11 -1.10 26.48
C PHE A 16 -4.95 -1.25 25.48
N VAL A 17 -3.89 -0.45 25.65
CA VAL A 17 -2.67 -0.56 24.83
C VAL A 17 -2.03 -1.93 25.01
N ILE A 18 -1.85 -2.41 26.25
CA ILE A 18 -1.25 -3.72 26.55
C ILE A 18 -2.07 -4.87 25.93
N SER A 19 -3.41 -4.82 26.04
CA SER A 19 -4.28 -5.81 25.41
C SER A 19 -4.14 -5.83 23.89
N GLY A 20 -4.03 -4.64 23.26
CA GLY A 20 -3.83 -4.54 21.82
C GLY A 20 -2.44 -5.02 21.37
N VAL A 21 -1.41 -4.84 22.19
CA VAL A 21 -0.08 -5.44 21.96
C VAL A 21 -0.14 -6.96 22.02
N LEU A 22 -0.83 -7.53 23.00
CA LEU A 22 -0.96 -8.98 23.16
C LEU A 22 -1.83 -9.63 22.07
N ALA A 23 -2.81 -8.90 21.53
CA ALA A 23 -3.67 -9.35 20.44
C ALA A 23 -3.02 -9.22 19.04
N GLY A 24 -1.87 -8.54 18.93
CA GLY A 24 -1.07 -8.48 17.70
C GLY A 24 -1.39 -7.32 16.74
N CYS A 25 -2.39 -6.48 17.03
CA CYS A 25 -2.63 -5.25 16.26
C CYS A 25 -3.54 -4.27 17.03
N ILE A 26 -3.13 -3.01 17.16
CA ILE A 26 -3.94 -1.94 17.76
C ILE A 26 -4.77 -1.23 16.67
N TYR A 27 -4.19 -1.07 15.47
CA TYR A 27 -4.82 -0.40 14.35
C TYR A 27 -4.33 -0.99 13.03
N THR A 28 -5.28 -1.29 12.15
CA THR A 28 -4.98 -1.71 10.78
C THR A 28 -5.91 -1.02 9.80
N ASN A 29 -5.31 -0.34 8.82
CA ASN A 29 -5.99 0.20 7.66
C ASN A 29 -5.05 0.08 6.46
N SER A 30 -4.83 -1.16 6.03
CA SER A 30 -3.94 -1.47 4.91
C SER A 30 -4.55 -2.46 3.93
N THR A 31 -4.40 -2.18 2.64
CA THR A 31 -4.91 -3.00 1.54
C THR A 31 -3.73 -3.65 0.81
N GLN A 32 -3.80 -4.97 0.61
CA GLN A 32 -2.74 -5.77 -0.06
C GLN A 32 -3.35 -6.92 -0.90
N PRO A 33 -4.03 -6.64 -2.02
CA PRO A 33 -4.48 -7.67 -2.94
C PRO A 33 -3.29 -8.48 -3.48
N VAL A 34 -3.41 -9.81 -3.44
CA VAL A 34 -2.29 -10.76 -3.67
C VAL A 34 -2.22 -11.26 -5.11
N SER A 35 -3.28 -11.13 -5.89
CA SER A 35 -3.34 -11.65 -7.27
C SER A 35 -3.84 -10.62 -8.25
N TRP A 36 -3.11 -10.44 -9.34
CA TRP A 36 -3.51 -9.64 -10.49
C TRP A 36 -2.88 -10.26 -11.75
N VAL A 37 -3.61 -10.23 -12.86
CA VAL A 37 -3.16 -10.79 -14.15
C VAL A 37 -3.01 -9.64 -15.13
N SER A 38 -1.81 -9.52 -15.72
CA SER A 38 -1.56 -8.53 -16.76
C SER A 38 -2.10 -8.99 -18.09
N ASN A 39 -2.69 -8.06 -18.83
CA ASN A 39 -2.81 -8.18 -20.27
C ASN A 39 -1.41 -8.19 -20.88
N THR A 40 -1.23 -8.99 -21.93
CA THR A 40 -0.05 -8.97 -22.78
C THR A 40 -0.29 -8.09 -23.99
N ARG A 41 0.77 -7.74 -24.71
CA ARG A 41 0.64 -7.01 -25.99
C ARG A 41 -0.35 -7.67 -26.97
N LEU A 42 -0.50 -8.99 -26.95
CA LEU A 42 -1.40 -9.72 -27.85
C LEU A 42 -2.87 -9.64 -27.45
N ASP A 43 -3.16 -9.26 -26.22
CA ASP A 43 -4.52 -9.09 -25.71
C ASP A 43 -5.09 -7.71 -26.10
N VAL A 44 -4.21 -6.77 -26.47
CA VAL A 44 -4.54 -5.40 -26.83
C VAL A 44 -4.55 -5.25 -28.36
N GLN A 45 -5.54 -5.85 -29.02
CA GLN A 45 -5.55 -5.99 -30.49
C GLN A 45 -6.08 -4.76 -31.25
N ASP A 46 -6.69 -3.80 -30.57
CA ASP A 46 -7.41 -2.68 -31.23
C ASP A 46 -6.95 -1.28 -30.79
N LEU A 47 -5.88 -1.19 -29.98
CA LEU A 47 -5.36 0.10 -29.51
C LEU A 47 -4.01 0.43 -30.14
N THR A 48 -3.73 1.72 -30.27
CA THR A 48 -2.40 2.19 -30.68
C THR A 48 -1.45 1.92 -29.52
N LEU A 49 -0.52 0.99 -29.75
CA LEU A 49 0.52 0.68 -28.80
C LEU A 49 1.48 1.87 -28.72
N GLU A 50 1.45 2.58 -27.60
CA GLU A 50 2.48 3.57 -27.31
C GLU A 50 3.68 2.81 -26.71
N GLU A 51 4.90 3.08 -27.19
CA GLU A 51 6.13 2.60 -26.52
C GLU A 51 6.40 3.37 -25.21
N GLN A 52 5.39 3.99 -24.62
CA GLN A 52 5.49 4.69 -23.36
C GLN A 52 5.28 3.72 -22.20
N GLU A 53 6.14 3.87 -21.18
CA GLU A 53 6.02 3.18 -19.91
C GLU A 53 5.54 4.16 -18.85
N ILE A 54 4.54 3.76 -18.07
CA ILE A 54 4.10 4.47 -16.87
C ILE A 54 4.62 3.76 -15.64
N THR A 55 5.08 4.53 -14.66
CA THR A 55 5.57 3.99 -13.38
C THR A 55 4.85 4.65 -12.22
N GLY A 56 4.44 3.83 -11.26
CA GLY A 56 3.78 4.27 -10.05
C GLY A 56 4.15 3.41 -8.87
N LYS A 57 3.81 3.89 -7.67
CA LYS A 57 4.13 3.20 -6.43
C LYS A 57 3.04 3.37 -5.38
N SER A 58 2.90 2.36 -4.54
CA SER A 58 2.01 2.36 -3.37
C SER A 58 2.80 1.82 -2.18
N THR A 59 2.59 2.36 -0.98
CA THR A 59 3.32 1.95 0.23
C THR A 59 2.39 1.69 1.41
N THR A 60 2.61 0.55 2.07
CA THR A 60 2.10 0.28 3.42
C THR A 60 3.23 0.49 4.42
N HIS A 61 2.87 1.05 5.57
CA HIS A 61 3.73 1.29 6.71
C HIS A 61 3.24 0.48 7.90
N VAL A 62 4.17 -0.06 8.67
CA VAL A 62 3.92 -0.76 9.92
C VAL A 62 4.83 -0.17 10.98
N LEU A 63 4.25 0.27 12.09
CA LEU A 63 4.97 0.85 13.21
C LEU A 63 4.75 -0.01 14.46
N LEU A 64 5.86 -0.37 15.09
CA LEU A 64 5.98 -1.21 16.29
C LEU A 64 5.27 -2.56 16.20
N LEU A 65 4.94 -3.02 14.98
CA LEU A 65 4.04 -4.17 14.74
C LEU A 65 2.61 -3.98 15.30
N LEU A 66 2.24 -2.75 15.67
CA LEU A 66 0.95 -2.43 16.32
C LEU A 66 0.03 -1.60 15.43
N PHE A 67 0.63 -0.77 14.56
CA PHE A 67 -0.09 0.14 13.68
C PHE A 67 0.29 -0.18 12.24
N SER A 68 -0.69 -0.54 11.42
CA SER A 68 -0.52 -0.71 9.96
C SER A 68 -1.40 0.28 9.22
N TRP A 69 -0.83 1.01 8.26
CA TRP A 69 -1.58 1.95 7.41
C TRP A 69 -1.00 2.07 6.01
N GLY A 70 -1.83 2.53 5.07
CA GLY A 70 -1.45 2.77 3.68
C GLY A 70 -1.71 1.56 2.78
N ASP A 71 -1.41 1.69 1.51
CA ASP A 71 -1.81 0.72 0.48
C ASP A 71 -0.56 0.18 -0.21
N ALA A 72 -0.34 -1.13 -0.18
CA ALA A 72 0.73 -1.80 -0.92
C ALA A 72 0.13 -2.76 -1.95
N GLY A 73 -1.04 -2.40 -2.48
CA GLY A 73 -1.73 -3.08 -3.56
C GLY A 73 -1.22 -2.65 -4.92
N LEU A 74 -1.29 -3.58 -5.86
CA LEU A 74 -0.95 -3.37 -7.27
C LEU A 74 -1.87 -2.34 -7.92
N GLU A 75 -3.16 -2.36 -7.60
CA GLU A 75 -4.16 -1.41 -8.11
C GLU A 75 -3.84 0.02 -7.71
N ALA A 76 -3.50 0.26 -6.44
CA ALA A 76 -3.10 1.57 -5.96
C ALA A 76 -1.81 2.07 -6.63
N ALA A 77 -0.83 1.18 -6.82
CA ALA A 77 0.41 1.53 -7.53
C ALA A 77 0.15 1.85 -9.00
N LEU A 78 -0.73 1.10 -9.66
CA LEU A 78 -1.15 1.35 -11.04
C LEU A 78 -1.97 2.62 -11.18
N GLN A 79 -2.87 2.91 -10.24
CA GLN A 79 -3.63 4.16 -10.21
C GLN A 79 -2.69 5.35 -10.02
N ASN A 80 -1.70 5.24 -9.13
CA ASN A 80 -0.64 6.22 -9.00
C ASN A 80 0.14 6.40 -10.32
N ALA A 81 0.46 5.30 -11.02
CA ALA A 81 1.13 5.36 -12.32
C ALA A 81 0.29 6.13 -13.37
N LYS A 82 -1.00 5.82 -13.45
CA LYS A 82 -1.94 6.49 -14.37
C LYS A 82 -2.09 7.98 -14.04
N GLN A 83 -2.14 8.35 -12.77
CA GLN A 83 -2.17 9.75 -12.35
C GLN A 83 -0.88 10.50 -12.69
N ASN A 84 0.27 9.85 -12.53
CA ASN A 84 1.58 10.44 -12.85
C ASN A 84 1.84 10.55 -14.37
N ALA A 85 1.15 9.75 -15.18
CA ALA A 85 1.32 9.74 -16.64
C ALA A 85 0.95 11.08 -17.29
N GLY A 86 0.00 11.82 -16.72
CA GLY A 86 -0.44 13.12 -17.25
C GLY A 86 -1.29 13.03 -18.52
N PHE A 87 -1.74 11.83 -18.90
CA PHE A 87 -2.62 11.58 -20.04
C PHE A 87 -3.62 10.46 -19.73
N GLU A 88 -4.66 10.34 -20.56
CA GLU A 88 -5.65 9.28 -20.41
C GLU A 88 -5.08 7.93 -20.86
N VAL A 89 -4.98 6.99 -19.92
CA VAL A 89 -4.53 5.62 -20.15
C VAL A 89 -5.76 4.74 -20.36
N LYS A 90 -6.01 4.32 -21.61
CA LYS A 90 -7.14 3.42 -21.92
C LYS A 90 -6.85 1.99 -21.46
N GLU A 91 -5.68 1.48 -21.78
CA GLU A 91 -5.30 0.13 -21.42
C GLU A 91 -3.83 0.02 -21.03
N VAL A 92 -3.53 -0.97 -20.17
CA VAL A 92 -2.18 -1.27 -19.69
C VAL A 92 -1.84 -2.72 -19.99
N TYR A 93 -0.61 -2.96 -20.42
CA TYR A 93 -0.13 -4.30 -20.75
C TYR A 93 1.34 -4.45 -20.38
N ASP A 94 1.83 -5.70 -20.41
CA ASP A 94 3.21 -6.08 -20.04
C ASP A 94 3.63 -5.48 -18.68
N VAL A 95 2.75 -5.56 -17.69
CA VAL A 95 2.98 -4.94 -16.39
C VAL A 95 4.02 -5.72 -15.60
N LYS A 96 5.03 -4.99 -15.13
CA LYS A 96 6.10 -5.47 -14.26
C LYS A 96 5.91 -4.91 -12.86
N THR A 97 6.19 -5.74 -11.87
CA THR A 97 5.98 -5.40 -10.47
C THR A 97 7.26 -5.64 -9.70
N ASP A 98 7.74 -4.61 -9.03
CA ASP A 98 8.86 -4.69 -8.09
C ASP A 98 8.37 -4.38 -6.67
N GLN A 99 9.14 -4.84 -5.68
CA GLN A 99 8.85 -4.55 -4.28
C GLN A 99 10.10 -4.09 -3.54
N LYS A 100 9.92 -3.05 -2.73
CA LYS A 100 10.95 -2.55 -1.81
C LYS A 100 10.46 -2.73 -0.39
N ILE A 101 11.26 -3.41 0.42
CA ILE A 101 11.00 -3.62 1.83
C ILE A 101 12.07 -2.89 2.63
N ILE A 102 11.64 -2.05 3.57
CA ILE A 102 12.51 -1.41 4.56
C ILE A 102 12.11 -1.97 5.92
N ASN A 103 13.10 -2.35 6.72
CA ASN A 103 12.92 -2.80 8.09
C ASN A 103 13.97 -2.11 8.97
N ILE A 104 13.50 -1.38 9.98
CA ILE A 104 14.34 -0.73 10.99
C ILE A 104 14.09 -1.46 12.31
N LEU A 105 14.96 -2.42 12.62
CA LEU A 105 14.97 -3.19 13.88
C LEU A 105 13.62 -3.84 14.24
N GLY A 106 12.76 -4.12 13.27
CA GLY A 106 11.39 -4.58 13.48
C GLY A 106 10.43 -3.53 14.09
N LEU A 107 10.92 -2.35 14.44
CA LEU A 107 10.15 -1.26 15.01
C LEU A 107 9.43 -0.45 13.93
N TYR A 108 9.99 -0.42 12.73
CA TYR A 108 9.35 0.18 11.57
C TYR A 108 9.57 -0.72 10.36
N LEU A 109 8.48 -1.06 9.68
CA LEU A 109 8.53 -1.73 8.40
C LEU A 109 7.77 -0.88 7.38
N SER A 110 8.28 -0.81 6.16
CA SER A 110 7.50 -0.30 5.04
C SER A 110 7.68 -1.21 3.84
N ARG A 111 6.56 -1.49 3.18
CA ARG A 111 6.53 -2.25 1.93
C ARG A 111 5.99 -1.35 0.84
N THR A 112 6.84 -1.03 -0.12
CA THR A 112 6.47 -0.29 -1.32
C THR A 112 6.36 -1.25 -2.48
N ILE A 113 5.21 -1.27 -3.14
CA ILE A 113 5.05 -1.87 -4.46
C ILE A 113 5.34 -0.81 -5.51
N ILE A 114 6.11 -1.19 -6.52
CA ILE A 114 6.43 -0.38 -7.69
C ILE A 114 5.85 -1.11 -8.89
N VAL A 115 5.07 -0.41 -9.69
CA VAL A 115 4.47 -0.94 -10.91
C VAL A 115 5.03 -0.15 -12.08
N THR A 116 5.52 -0.87 -13.08
CA THR A 116 5.89 -0.32 -14.39
C THR A 116 5.07 -1.03 -15.45
N ALA A 117 4.34 -0.26 -16.26
CA ALA A 117 3.40 -0.79 -17.23
C ALA A 117 3.58 -0.11 -18.58
N LYS A 118 3.39 -0.85 -19.68
CA LYS A 118 3.22 -0.23 -21.00
C LYS A 118 1.78 0.19 -21.18
N VAL A 119 1.56 1.22 -22.00
CA VAL A 119 0.24 1.80 -22.20
C VAL A 119 -0.20 1.74 -23.66
N ALA A 120 -1.49 1.57 -23.87
CA ALA A 120 -2.13 1.69 -25.17
C ALA A 120 -3.29 2.69 -25.11
N ARG A 121 -3.55 3.38 -26.24
CA ARG A 121 -4.60 4.39 -26.39
C ARG A 121 -5.47 4.18 -27.62
#